data_AF-A0A0W8CTX3-F1
#
_entry.id   AF-A0A0W8CTX3-F1
#
_cell.length_a   1.000
_cell.length_b   1.000
_cell.length_c   1.000
_cell.angle_alpha   90.00
_cell.angle_beta   90.00
_cell.angle_gamma   90.00
#
_symmetry.space_group_name_H-M   'P 1'
#
loop_
_entity.id
_entity.type
_entity.pdbx_description
1 polymer ?
#
loop_
_entity_poly.entity_id
_entity_poly.type
_entity_poly.pdbx_seq_one_letter_code
_entity_poly.pdbx_strand_id
1 'polypeptide(L)'
;MEVEELVSPTTTGRAIKPATSQNVEVLATQCQAHEKELILLRDRIEELQAANETLQNDEREARFRAAEYEQGYMDLVTEIEKIKISNEVEKAALMAKSEEHASSIDSQKLYDLEARLTTSEADKIVAQQDAERLQRDLDALEDVLHQFQVASKAQKERVEVELEQAKKELQTRQPLPEPTEGEVNDLKRVMEKLTKKTHECEQHREVAYVDSNKKGEVLQLMARMMSFTEEQKRRVGLGYPIEGNGGGGLFSSIIGLVAPGEGGSAPVDPSAIEGKSFADMWSEFLLDEASKGK
;
A
#
# COMPACT_ATOMS: atom_id res chain seq x y z
N MET A 1 80.53 -23.33 76.64
CA MET A 1 79.62 -23.97 77.63
C MET A 1 79.90 -25.47 77.53
N GLU A 2 81.11 -25.96 77.83
CA GLU A 2 81.85 -25.84 79.09
C GLU A 2 80.93 -26.01 80.31
N VAL A 3 80.87 -27.25 80.77
CA VAL A 3 80.70 -27.60 82.18
C VAL A 3 81.71 -28.71 82.45
N GLU A 4 82.84 -28.29 83.03
CA GLU A 4 83.81 -29.10 83.76
C GLU A 4 83.19 -29.70 85.04
N GLU A 5 83.94 -30.64 85.63
CA GLU A 5 83.89 -31.06 87.05
C GLU A 5 82.69 -31.95 87.47
N LEU A 6 82.86 -33.12 88.12
CA LEU A 6 83.89 -33.61 89.02
C LEU A 6 84.03 -35.13 88.92
N VAL A 7 85.28 -35.58 88.75
CA VAL A 7 85.71 -36.92 89.16
C VAL A 7 85.95 -36.89 90.66
N SER A 8 85.29 -37.78 91.39
CA SER A 8 85.64 -38.16 92.77
C SER A 8 85.40 -39.66 92.94
N PRO A 9 86.42 -40.48 93.24
CA PRO A 9 86.26 -41.89 93.49
C PRO A 9 85.98 -42.09 94.98
N THR A 10 84.71 -42.09 95.37
CA THR A 10 84.33 -42.48 96.73
C THR A 10 83.89 -43.94 96.73
N THR A 11 84.88 -44.81 96.86
CA THR A 11 84.74 -46.22 97.21
C THR A 11 84.12 -46.33 98.60
N THR A 12 82.80 -46.21 98.68
CA THR A 12 82.03 -46.62 99.86
C THR A 12 81.50 -48.00 99.55
N GLY A 13 82.21 -49.02 100.06
CA GLY A 13 81.75 -50.41 100.05
C GLY A 13 80.45 -50.53 100.84
N ARG A 14 79.33 -50.19 100.20
CA ARG A 14 78.01 -50.64 100.63
C ARG A 14 78.01 -52.14 100.36
N ALA A 15 78.13 -52.93 101.43
CA ALA A 15 77.91 -54.37 101.39
C ALA A 15 76.62 -54.63 100.61
N ILE A 16 76.77 -55.16 99.39
CA ILE A 16 75.67 -55.67 98.61
C ILE A 16 75.20 -56.89 99.39
N LYS A 17 74.15 -56.73 100.20
CA LYS A 17 73.41 -57.89 100.71
C LYS A 17 73.05 -58.73 99.48
N PRO A 18 73.34 -60.04 99.45
CA PRO A 18 72.94 -60.87 98.32
C PRO A 18 71.44 -60.69 98.17
N ALA A 19 71.02 -60.17 97.02
CA ALA A 19 69.60 -60.09 96.71
C ALA A 19 69.05 -61.51 96.88
N THR A 20 68.07 -61.69 97.76
CA THR A 20 67.39 -62.97 97.91
C THR A 20 66.82 -63.35 96.55
N SER A 21 67.02 -64.60 96.09
CA SER A 21 66.63 -65.09 94.75
C SER A 21 65.27 -64.56 94.28
N GLN A 22 64.31 -64.51 95.21
CA GLN A 22 62.95 -64.04 95.01
C GLN A 22 62.82 -62.57 94.56
N ASN A 23 63.68 -61.66 95.05
CA ASN A 23 63.65 -60.25 94.65
C ASN A 23 64.23 -60.05 93.24
N VAL A 24 65.21 -60.87 92.86
CA VAL A 24 65.80 -60.85 91.52
C VAL A 24 64.81 -61.38 90.49
N GLU A 25 64.08 -62.44 90.83
CA GLU A 25 63.01 -63.01 89.98
C GLU A 25 61.84 -62.03 89.77
N VAL A 26 61.40 -61.32 90.82
CA VAL A 26 60.35 -60.29 90.70
C VAL A 26 60.81 -59.13 89.81
N LEU A 27 62.04 -58.65 89.98
CA LEU A 27 62.57 -57.58 89.13
C LEU A 27 62.69 -58.04 87.66
N ALA A 28 63.12 -59.28 87.43
CA ALA A 28 63.25 -59.84 86.08
C ALA A 28 61.88 -59.95 85.37
N THR A 29 60.84 -60.39 86.08
CA THR A 29 59.47 -60.44 85.52
C THR A 29 58.90 -59.06 85.23
N GLN A 30 59.20 -58.06 86.06
CA GLN A 30 58.82 -56.66 85.80
C GLN A 30 59.56 -56.09 84.59
N CYS A 31 60.87 -56.31 84.48
CA CYS A 31 61.65 -55.91 83.31
C CYS A 31 61.10 -56.55 82.03
N GLN A 32 60.73 -57.84 82.07
CA GLN A 32 60.14 -58.54 80.93
C GLN A 32 58.74 -58.00 80.57
N ALA A 33 57.94 -57.61 81.56
CA ALA A 33 56.63 -56.99 81.32
C ALA A 33 56.77 -55.62 80.66
N HIS A 34 57.68 -54.78 81.17
CA HIS A 34 57.99 -53.48 80.57
C HIS A 34 58.57 -53.60 79.16
N GLU A 35 59.42 -54.61 78.90
CA GLU A 35 59.94 -54.85 77.55
C GLU A 35 58.81 -55.19 76.56
N LYS A 36 57.85 -56.02 76.96
CA LYS A 36 56.66 -56.31 76.14
C LYS A 36 55.79 -55.07 75.90
N GLU A 37 55.62 -54.24 76.93
CA GLU A 37 54.88 -52.98 76.82
C GLU A 37 55.57 -52.00 75.87
N LEU A 38 56.90 -51.89 75.94
CA LEU A 38 57.70 -51.06 75.03
C LEU A 38 57.60 -51.54 73.58
N ILE A 39 57.54 -52.86 73.34
CA ILE A 39 57.32 -53.42 72.00
C ILE A 39 55.92 -53.04 71.49
N LEU A 40 54.87 -53.25 72.30
CA LEU A 40 53.50 -52.88 71.93
C LEU A 40 53.35 -51.38 71.64
N LEU A 41 53.99 -50.53 72.45
CA LEU A 41 54.00 -49.09 72.22
C LEU A 41 54.77 -48.72 70.95
N ARG A 42 55.88 -49.40 70.66
CA ARG A 42 56.62 -49.20 69.40
C ARG A 42 55.76 -49.55 68.19
N ASP A 43 55.15 -50.73 68.18
CA ASP A 43 54.30 -51.19 67.09
C ASP A 43 53.13 -50.20 66.88
N ARG A 44 52.54 -49.71 67.98
CA ARG A 44 51.48 -48.71 67.92
C ARG A 44 51.94 -47.37 67.34
N ILE A 45 53.17 -46.94 67.66
CA ILE A 45 53.75 -45.72 67.09
C ILE A 45 53.96 -45.91 65.59
N GLU A 46 54.47 -47.05 65.15
CA GLU A 46 54.67 -47.36 63.73
C GLU A 46 53.34 -47.37 62.96
N GLU A 47 52.28 -47.98 63.52
CA GLU A 47 50.93 -47.92 62.94
C GLU A 47 50.40 -46.48 62.81
N LEU A 48 50.54 -45.68 63.86
CA LEU A 48 50.08 -44.28 63.85
C LEU A 48 50.90 -43.43 62.87
N GLN A 49 52.20 -43.71 62.71
CA GLN A 49 53.04 -43.06 61.72
C GLN A 49 52.56 -43.38 60.31
N ALA A 50 52.31 -44.66 59.99
CA ALA A 50 51.79 -45.07 58.69
C ALA A 50 50.42 -44.43 58.39
N ALA A 51 49.51 -44.40 59.37
CA ALA A 51 48.20 -43.76 59.23
C ALA A 51 48.30 -42.24 59.02
N ASN A 52 49.26 -41.58 59.68
CA ASN A 52 49.49 -40.15 59.49
C ASN A 52 50.06 -39.85 58.10
N GLU A 53 50.98 -40.67 57.60
CA GLU A 53 51.50 -40.54 56.23
C GLU A 53 50.41 -40.72 55.18
N THR A 54 49.49 -41.67 55.36
CA THR A 54 48.34 -41.83 54.46
C THR A 54 47.43 -40.61 54.49
N LEU A 55 47.09 -40.10 55.69
CA LEU A 55 46.25 -38.91 55.82
C LEU A 55 46.91 -37.66 55.19
N GLN A 56 48.23 -37.52 55.30
CA GLN A 56 48.95 -36.41 54.65
C GLN A 56 48.97 -36.53 53.12
N ASN A 57 49.02 -37.74 52.58
CA ASN A 57 48.87 -37.97 51.14
C ASN A 57 47.46 -37.59 50.68
N ASP A 58 46.43 -38.05 51.39
CA ASP A 58 45.03 -37.77 51.08
C ASP A 58 44.73 -36.27 51.16
N GLU A 59 45.27 -35.57 52.18
CA GLU A 59 45.13 -34.13 52.31
C GLU A 59 45.80 -33.37 51.15
N ARG A 60 47.00 -33.81 50.72
CA ARG A 60 47.66 -33.24 49.54
C ARG A 60 46.80 -33.44 48.30
N GLU A 61 46.29 -34.65 48.07
CA GLU A 61 45.44 -34.94 46.92
C GLU A 61 44.15 -34.11 46.93
N ALA A 62 43.49 -33.97 48.09
CA ALA A 62 42.31 -33.13 48.24
C ALA A 62 42.61 -31.66 47.89
N ARG A 63 43.77 -31.14 48.32
CA ARG A 63 44.21 -29.77 47.97
C ARG A 63 44.49 -29.63 46.48
N PHE A 64 45.12 -30.62 45.85
CA PHE A 64 45.34 -30.61 44.39
C PHE A 64 44.01 -30.58 43.63
N ARG A 65 43.06 -31.45 43.98
CA ARG A 65 41.73 -31.45 43.34
C ARG A 65 40.97 -30.15 43.57
N ALA A 66 41.05 -29.57 44.77
CA ALA A 66 40.45 -28.26 45.06
C ALA A 66 41.03 -27.17 44.15
N ALA A 67 42.35 -27.13 43.97
CA ALA A 67 43.01 -26.19 43.07
C ALA A 67 42.58 -26.39 41.59
N GLU A 68 42.40 -27.62 41.14
CA GLU A 68 41.89 -27.92 39.79
C GLU A 68 40.46 -27.40 39.59
N TYR A 69 39.58 -27.57 40.58
CA TYR A 69 38.22 -27.05 40.52
C TYR A 69 38.19 -25.51 40.55
N GLU A 70 39.02 -24.89 41.39
CA GLU A 70 39.15 -23.43 41.44
C GLU A 70 39.63 -22.89 40.09
N GLN A 71 40.65 -23.51 39.48
CA GLN A 71 41.13 -23.13 38.16
C GLN A 71 40.03 -23.28 37.10
N GLY A 72 39.35 -24.43 37.07
CA GLY A 72 38.27 -24.68 36.11
C GLY A 72 37.09 -23.70 36.26
N TYR A 73 36.78 -23.28 37.50
CA TYR A 73 35.78 -22.24 37.74
C TYR A 73 36.23 -20.88 37.21
N MET A 74 37.49 -20.50 37.44
CA MET A 74 38.03 -19.24 36.90
C MET A 74 38.03 -19.24 35.37
N ASP A 75 38.46 -20.32 34.74
CA ASP A 75 38.44 -20.46 33.27
C ASP A 75 37.00 -20.33 32.74
N LEU A 76 36.03 -21.00 33.38
CA LEU A 76 34.62 -20.89 33.00
C LEU A 76 34.08 -19.45 33.13
N VAL A 77 34.42 -18.76 34.21
CA VAL A 77 34.04 -17.34 34.40
C VAL A 77 34.63 -16.46 33.30
N THR A 78 35.88 -16.69 32.91
CA THR A 78 36.51 -15.91 31.83
C THR A 78 35.84 -16.15 30.48
N GLU A 79 35.47 -17.39 30.15
CA GLU A 79 34.78 -17.69 28.90
C GLU A 79 33.33 -17.15 28.90
N ILE A 80 32.64 -17.18 30.06
CA ILE A 80 31.33 -16.53 30.20
C ILE A 80 31.42 -15.03 29.93
N GLU A 81 32.41 -14.33 30.50
CA GLU A 81 32.55 -12.89 30.27
C GLU A 81 32.91 -12.58 28.82
N LYS A 82 33.75 -13.42 28.19
CA LYS A 82 34.06 -13.30 26.76
C LYS A 82 32.84 -13.49 25.87
N ILE A 83 32.02 -14.51 26.14
CA ILE A 83 30.76 -14.75 25.42
C ILE A 83 29.81 -13.56 25.61
N LYS A 84 29.70 -13.05 26.83
CA LYS A 84 28.87 -11.88 27.15
C LYS A 84 29.30 -10.65 26.37
N ILE A 85 30.60 -10.34 26.34
CA ILE A 85 31.15 -9.23 25.56
C ILE A 85 30.87 -9.43 24.07
N SER A 86 31.08 -10.64 23.53
CA SER A 86 30.77 -10.96 22.12
C SER A 86 29.29 -10.73 21.80
N ASN A 87 28.39 -11.22 22.66
CA ASN A 87 26.94 -11.05 22.49
C ASN A 87 26.52 -9.58 22.57
N GLU A 88 27.12 -8.78 23.45
CA GLU A 88 26.85 -7.34 23.53
C GLU A 88 27.28 -6.62 22.25
N VAL A 89 28.44 -6.97 21.69
CA VAL A 89 28.93 -6.43 20.41
C VAL A 89 28.03 -6.85 19.25
N GLU A 90 27.65 -8.13 19.16
CA GLU A 90 26.75 -8.64 18.11
C GLU A 90 25.38 -7.98 18.18
N LYS A 91 24.84 -7.80 19.39
CA LYS A 91 23.57 -7.09 19.61
C LYS A 91 23.67 -5.64 19.14
N ALA A 92 24.75 -4.94 19.49
CA ALA A 92 24.97 -3.56 19.03
C ALA A 92 25.06 -3.46 17.50
N ALA A 93 25.78 -4.40 16.86
CA ALA A 93 25.89 -4.47 15.40
C ALA A 93 24.53 -4.73 14.73
N LEU A 94 23.71 -5.63 15.29
CA LEU A 94 22.36 -5.90 14.78
C LEU A 94 21.45 -4.67 14.90
N MET A 95 21.51 -3.95 16.02
CA MET A 95 20.74 -2.71 16.20
C MET A 95 21.17 -1.65 15.18
N ALA A 96 22.47 -1.42 15.01
CA ALA A 96 22.98 -0.46 14.02
C ALA A 96 22.55 -0.81 12.60
N LYS A 97 22.64 -2.09 12.22
CA LYS A 97 22.18 -2.56 10.90
C LYS A 97 20.67 -2.38 10.71
N SER A 98 19.88 -2.64 11.76
CA SER A 98 18.43 -2.42 11.70
C SER A 98 18.06 -0.95 11.52
N GLU A 99 18.80 -0.04 12.16
CA GLU A 99 18.64 1.41 12.03
C GLU A 99 19.03 1.90 10.63
N GLU A 100 20.14 1.39 10.07
CA GLU A 100 20.55 1.69 8.70
C GLU A 100 19.49 1.26 7.68
N HIS A 101 18.91 0.05 7.84
CA HIS A 101 17.82 -0.40 6.98
C HIS A 101 16.57 0.49 7.11
N ALA A 102 16.22 0.93 8.32
CA ALA A 102 15.09 1.84 8.53
C ALA A 102 15.35 3.20 7.85
N SER A 103 16.54 3.77 8.04
CA SER A 103 16.97 5.03 7.41
C SER A 103 17.00 4.93 5.87
N SER A 104 17.44 3.80 5.33
CA SER A 104 17.44 3.52 3.90
C SER A 104 16.01 3.45 3.33
N ILE A 105 15.09 2.78 4.03
CA ILE A 105 13.68 2.72 3.65
C ILE A 105 13.05 4.12 3.65
N ASP A 106 13.32 4.93 4.67
CA ASP A 106 12.76 6.27 4.76
C ASP A 106 13.36 7.22 3.70
N SER A 107 14.64 7.07 3.39
CA SER A 107 15.29 7.77 2.27
C SER A 107 14.65 7.40 0.93
N GLN A 108 14.37 6.11 0.70
CA GLN A 108 13.68 5.66 -0.52
C GLN A 108 12.27 6.27 -0.62
N LYS A 109 11.49 6.26 0.46
CA LYS A 109 10.17 6.90 0.49
C LYS A 109 10.25 8.40 0.20
N LEU A 110 11.29 9.08 0.70
CA LEU A 110 11.50 10.50 0.45
C LEU A 110 11.72 10.75 -1.05
N TYR A 111 12.59 9.97 -1.69
CA TYR A 111 12.80 10.05 -3.13
C TYR A 111 11.53 9.79 -3.95
N ASP A 112 10.76 8.76 -3.58
CA ASP A 112 9.50 8.44 -4.26
C ASP A 112 8.47 9.59 -4.11
N LEU A 113 8.40 10.22 -2.93
CA LEU A 113 7.53 11.37 -2.69
C LEU A 113 7.99 12.61 -3.46
N GLU A 114 9.30 12.86 -3.53
CA GLU A 114 9.86 13.97 -4.31
C GLU A 114 9.57 13.78 -5.81
N ALA A 115 9.75 12.57 -6.34
CA ALA A 115 9.38 12.24 -7.72
C ALA A 115 7.88 12.49 -7.97
N ARG A 116 7.00 12.05 -7.06
CA ARG A 116 5.56 12.28 -7.19
C ARG A 116 5.17 13.75 -7.09
N LEU A 117 5.85 14.52 -6.24
CA LEU A 117 5.63 15.95 -6.10
C LEU A 117 6.00 16.67 -7.41
N THR A 118 7.18 16.38 -7.96
CA THR A 118 7.63 17.00 -9.23
C THR A 118 6.69 16.69 -10.39
N THR A 119 6.18 15.45 -10.50
CA THR A 119 5.16 15.11 -11.51
C THR A 119 3.86 15.85 -11.29
N SER A 120 3.39 15.96 -10.03
CA SER A 120 2.16 16.68 -9.72
C SER A 120 2.29 18.19 -9.97
N GLU A 121 3.46 18.76 -9.73
CA GLU A 121 3.75 20.16 -10.04
C GLU A 121 3.75 20.41 -11.55
N ALA A 122 4.30 19.49 -12.35
CA ALA A 122 4.24 19.56 -13.80
C ALA A 122 2.79 19.47 -14.32
N ASP A 123 1.99 18.53 -13.82
CA ASP A 123 0.58 18.38 -14.19
C ASP A 123 -0.24 19.63 -13.83
N LYS A 124 0.04 20.24 -12.68
CA LYS A 124 -0.59 21.51 -12.28
C LYS A 124 -0.29 22.62 -13.28
N ILE A 125 0.95 22.73 -13.75
CA ILE A 125 1.34 23.75 -14.75
C ILE A 125 0.58 23.53 -16.05
N VAL A 126 0.47 22.28 -16.53
CA VAL A 126 -0.28 21.95 -17.75
C VAL A 126 -1.76 22.31 -17.59
N ALA A 127 -2.38 21.89 -16.49
CA ALA A 127 -3.78 22.22 -16.21
C ALA A 127 -4.03 23.73 -16.14
N GLN A 128 -3.07 24.50 -15.61
CA GLN A 128 -3.16 25.96 -15.58
C GLN A 128 -3.05 26.57 -16.99
N GLN A 129 -2.12 26.09 -17.83
CA GLN A 129 -2.00 26.53 -19.22
C GLN A 129 -3.27 26.23 -20.04
N ASP A 130 -3.86 25.06 -19.83
CA ASP A 130 -5.12 24.67 -20.47
C ASP A 130 -6.29 25.54 -20.01
N ALA A 131 -6.36 25.87 -18.72
CA ALA A 131 -7.36 26.80 -18.20
C ALA A 131 -7.21 28.20 -18.81
N GLU A 132 -5.98 28.72 -18.90
CA GLU A 132 -5.69 30.01 -19.55
C GLU A 132 -6.02 30.00 -21.04
N ARG A 133 -5.80 28.87 -21.72
CA ARG A 133 -6.18 28.69 -23.12
C ARG A 133 -7.70 28.69 -23.29
N LEU A 134 -8.41 27.93 -22.47
CA LEU A 134 -9.88 27.87 -22.50
C LEU A 134 -10.49 29.24 -22.21
N GLN A 135 -9.91 30.01 -21.28
CA GLN A 135 -10.35 31.37 -21.01
C GLN A 135 -10.20 32.27 -22.24
N ARG A 136 -9.04 32.23 -22.92
CA ARG A 136 -8.83 32.98 -24.16
C ARG A 136 -9.82 32.60 -25.26
N ASP A 137 -10.10 31.31 -25.42
CA ASP A 137 -11.05 30.81 -26.41
C ASP A 137 -12.49 31.26 -26.08
N LEU A 138 -12.84 31.32 -24.78
CA LEU A 138 -14.11 31.84 -24.30
C LEU A 138 -14.27 33.33 -24.61
N ASP A 139 -13.26 34.14 -24.27
CA ASP A 139 -13.26 35.59 -24.53
C ASP A 139 -13.41 35.88 -26.04
N ALA A 140 -12.68 35.13 -26.89
CA ALA A 140 -12.79 35.24 -28.34
C ALA A 140 -14.20 34.87 -28.87
N LEU A 141 -14.85 33.87 -28.25
CA LEU A 141 -16.21 33.48 -28.61
C LEU A 141 -17.23 34.54 -28.18
N GLU A 142 -17.04 35.16 -27.01
CA GLU A 142 -17.86 36.29 -26.55
C GLU A 142 -17.76 37.47 -27.54
N ASP A 143 -16.56 37.78 -28.02
CA ASP A 143 -16.35 38.81 -29.04
C ASP A 143 -17.08 38.49 -30.36
N VAL A 144 -16.98 37.25 -30.86
CA VAL A 144 -17.67 36.82 -32.08
C VAL A 144 -19.18 36.88 -31.91
N LEU A 145 -19.70 36.48 -30.74
CA LEU A 145 -21.12 36.54 -30.42
C LEU A 145 -21.63 37.98 -30.42
N HIS A 146 -20.88 38.90 -29.79
CA HIS A 146 -21.22 40.32 -29.79
C HIS A 146 -21.21 40.91 -31.21
N GLN A 147 -20.20 40.59 -32.02
CA GLN A 147 -20.15 41.03 -33.42
C GLN A 147 -21.33 40.50 -34.23
N PHE A 148 -21.68 39.23 -34.07
CA PHE A 148 -22.83 38.62 -34.75
C PHE A 148 -24.15 39.30 -34.32
N GLN A 149 -24.34 39.56 -33.03
CA GLN A 149 -25.53 40.26 -32.53
C GLN A 149 -25.66 41.67 -33.11
N VAL A 150 -24.56 42.42 -33.17
CA VAL A 150 -24.52 43.78 -33.76
C VAL A 150 -24.79 43.73 -35.26
N ALA A 151 -24.14 42.83 -36.00
CA ALA A 151 -24.33 42.67 -37.44
C ALA A 151 -25.75 42.21 -37.78
N SER A 152 -26.30 41.28 -37.01
CA SER A 152 -27.68 40.81 -37.15
C SER A 152 -28.69 41.94 -36.93
N LYS A 153 -28.49 42.77 -35.90
CA LYS A 153 -29.34 43.94 -35.64
C LYS A 153 -29.25 44.94 -36.80
N ALA A 154 -28.05 45.26 -37.27
CA ALA A 154 -27.85 46.17 -38.40
C ALA A 154 -28.46 45.63 -39.71
N GLN A 155 -28.35 44.32 -39.97
CA GLN A 155 -28.97 43.67 -41.12
C GLN A 155 -30.50 43.73 -41.03
N LYS A 156 -31.08 43.47 -39.85
CA LYS A 156 -32.52 43.57 -39.63
C LYS A 156 -33.03 44.98 -39.89
N GLU A 157 -32.33 46.00 -39.37
CA GLU A 157 -32.66 47.41 -39.63
C GLU A 157 -32.59 47.75 -41.14
N ARG A 158 -31.57 47.25 -41.86
CA ARG A 158 -31.46 47.43 -43.33
C ARG A 158 -32.62 46.79 -44.09
N VAL A 159 -32.95 45.53 -43.76
CA VAL A 159 -34.06 44.81 -44.39
C VAL A 159 -35.39 45.50 -44.10
N GLU A 160 -35.57 46.04 -42.89
CA GLU A 160 -36.77 46.79 -42.53
C GLU A 160 -36.89 48.12 -43.31
N VAL A 161 -35.78 48.81 -43.54
CA VAL A 161 -35.74 50.00 -44.42
C VAL A 161 -36.05 49.64 -45.87
N GLU A 162 -35.42 48.59 -46.41
CA GLU A 162 -35.68 48.10 -47.78
C GLU A 162 -37.14 47.65 -47.95
N LEU A 163 -37.70 46.98 -46.94
CA LEU A 163 -39.11 46.58 -46.90
C LEU A 163 -40.03 47.81 -46.93
N GLU A 164 -39.76 48.83 -46.11
CA GLU A 164 -40.54 50.07 -46.11
C GLU A 164 -40.40 50.86 -47.43
N GLN A 165 -39.23 50.82 -48.06
CA GLN A 165 -39.01 51.42 -49.37
C GLN A 165 -39.78 50.66 -50.47
N ALA A 166 -39.72 49.33 -50.49
CA ALA A 166 -40.47 48.48 -51.41
C ALA A 166 -41.98 48.61 -51.22
N LYS A 167 -42.45 48.76 -49.97
CA LYS A 167 -43.86 49.04 -49.66
C LYS A 167 -44.31 50.39 -50.25
N LYS A 168 -43.50 51.44 -50.10
CA LYS A 168 -43.79 52.75 -50.70
C LYS A 168 -43.79 52.68 -52.22
N GLU A 169 -42.83 51.97 -52.81
CA GLU A 169 -42.74 51.78 -54.26
C GLU A 169 -43.94 51.02 -54.83
N LEU A 170 -44.40 49.97 -54.14
CA LEU A 170 -45.64 49.25 -54.43
C LEU A 170 -46.89 50.13 -54.26
N GLN A 171 -46.94 50.99 -53.24
CA GLN A 171 -48.04 51.96 -53.08
C GLN A 171 -48.05 53.04 -54.17
N THR A 172 -46.88 53.40 -54.72
CA THR A 172 -46.76 54.36 -55.83
C THR A 172 -46.97 53.74 -57.21
N ARG A 173 -46.81 52.42 -57.36
CA ARG A 173 -47.28 51.71 -58.55
C ARG A 173 -48.81 51.69 -58.53
N GLN A 174 -49.41 52.37 -59.52
CA GLN A 174 -50.85 52.30 -59.80
C GLN A 174 -51.37 50.85 -59.82
N PRO A 175 -52.66 50.61 -59.50
CA PRO A 175 -53.29 49.31 -59.71
C PRO A 175 -53.14 48.91 -61.18
N LEU A 176 -52.32 47.90 -61.47
CA LEU A 176 -52.26 47.30 -62.79
C LEU A 176 -53.59 46.53 -63.04
N PRO A 177 -54.10 46.48 -64.27
CA PRO A 177 -55.47 46.05 -64.58
C PRO A 177 -55.74 44.59 -64.21
N GLU A 178 -57.03 44.25 -64.08
CA GLU A 178 -57.53 42.91 -63.82
C GLU A 178 -56.83 41.83 -64.67
N PRO A 179 -56.53 40.66 -64.08
CA PRO A 179 -55.73 39.64 -64.74
C PRO A 179 -56.51 38.99 -65.87
N THR A 180 -56.00 39.12 -67.10
CA THR A 180 -56.33 38.21 -68.20
C THR A 180 -55.98 36.77 -67.81
N GLU A 181 -56.88 35.82 -68.09
CA GLU A 181 -56.91 34.42 -67.61
C GLU A 181 -55.60 33.60 -67.79
N GLY A 182 -54.66 34.06 -68.62
CA GLY A 182 -53.33 33.44 -68.79
C GLY A 182 -52.39 33.64 -67.59
N GLU A 183 -52.40 34.81 -66.94
CA GLU A 183 -51.45 35.13 -65.87
C GLU A 183 -51.81 34.47 -64.54
N VAL A 184 -53.08 34.15 -64.32
CA VAL A 184 -53.56 33.41 -63.13
C VAL A 184 -52.99 31.99 -63.11
N ASN A 185 -52.79 31.37 -64.27
CA ASN A 185 -52.17 30.06 -64.39
C ASN A 185 -50.66 30.10 -64.11
N ASP A 186 -49.98 31.16 -64.56
CA ASP A 186 -48.56 31.34 -64.30
C ASP A 186 -48.29 31.70 -62.83
N LEU A 187 -49.14 32.54 -62.22
CA LEU A 187 -49.06 32.87 -60.80
C LEU A 187 -49.31 31.63 -59.93
N LYS A 188 -50.32 30.82 -60.28
CA LYS A 188 -50.62 29.55 -59.59
C LYS A 188 -49.46 28.56 -59.71
N ARG A 189 -48.85 28.45 -60.88
CA ARG A 189 -47.65 27.63 -61.13
C ARG A 189 -46.45 28.13 -60.32
N VAL A 190 -46.25 29.44 -60.21
CA VAL A 190 -45.16 30.03 -59.42
C VAL A 190 -45.39 29.82 -57.93
N MET A 191 -46.62 29.99 -57.44
CA MET A 191 -46.99 29.66 -56.06
C MET A 191 -46.74 28.19 -55.74
N GLU A 192 -47.16 27.27 -56.62
CA GLU A 192 -46.97 25.84 -56.41
C GLU A 192 -45.48 25.44 -56.43
N LYS A 193 -44.69 26.06 -57.32
CA LYS A 193 -43.22 25.90 -57.32
C LYS A 193 -42.58 26.47 -56.06
N LEU A 194 -43.09 27.60 -55.55
CA LEU A 194 -42.58 28.22 -54.33
C LEU A 194 -42.88 27.35 -53.11
N THR A 195 -44.12 26.87 -52.96
CA THR A 195 -44.50 25.96 -51.86
C THR A 195 -43.70 24.66 -51.92
N LYS A 196 -43.50 24.11 -53.13
CA LYS A 196 -42.67 22.92 -53.33
C LYS A 196 -41.21 23.18 -52.91
N LYS A 197 -40.62 24.30 -53.34
CA LYS A 197 -39.23 24.63 -53.02
C LYS A 197 -39.02 24.99 -51.55
N THR A 198 -40.01 25.61 -50.90
CA THR A 198 -40.01 25.85 -49.45
C THR A 198 -40.04 24.52 -48.69
N HIS A 199 -40.90 23.59 -49.11
CA HIS A 199 -40.96 22.26 -48.51
C HIS A 199 -39.66 21.46 -48.73
N GLU A 200 -39.06 21.54 -49.93
CA GLU A 200 -37.75 20.93 -50.21
C GLU A 200 -36.63 21.54 -49.36
N CYS A 201 -36.61 22.86 -49.16
CA CYS A 201 -35.67 23.52 -48.25
C CYS A 201 -35.83 23.07 -46.80
N GLU A 202 -37.06 22.87 -46.35
CA GLU A 202 -37.38 22.42 -44.99
C GLU A 202 -36.97 20.95 -44.79
N GLN A 203 -37.23 20.10 -45.78
CA GLN A 203 -36.79 18.71 -45.82
C GLN A 203 -35.25 18.59 -45.82
N HIS A 204 -34.55 19.44 -46.57
CA HIS A 204 -33.08 19.49 -46.53
C HIS A 204 -32.54 19.95 -45.17
N ARG A 205 -33.25 20.83 -44.46
CA ARG A 205 -32.87 21.27 -43.10
C ARG A 205 -33.06 20.15 -42.07
N GLU A 206 -34.13 19.37 -42.18
CA GLU A 206 -34.39 18.21 -41.32
C GLU A 206 -33.42 17.06 -41.57
N VAL A 207 -33.10 16.77 -42.83
CA VAL A 207 -32.12 15.74 -43.20
C VAL A 207 -30.71 16.12 -42.72
N ALA A 208 -30.31 17.39 -42.82
CA ALA A 208 -29.04 17.86 -42.26
C ALA A 208 -28.97 17.76 -40.72
N TYR A 209 -30.12 17.80 -40.04
CA TYR A 209 -30.22 17.62 -38.59
C TYR A 209 -30.06 16.15 -38.16
N VAL A 210 -30.57 15.22 -38.98
CA VAL A 210 -30.55 13.77 -38.70
C VAL A 210 -29.29 13.07 -39.23
N ASP A 211 -28.62 13.63 -40.26
CA ASP A 211 -27.42 13.05 -40.88
C ASP A 211 -26.11 13.69 -40.40
N SER A 212 -26.19 14.49 -39.34
CA SER A 212 -25.02 15.08 -38.70
C SER A 212 -24.17 13.99 -38.03
N ASN A 213 -22.90 13.87 -38.43
CA ASN A 213 -21.85 13.08 -37.76
C ASN A 213 -21.64 13.46 -36.27
N LYS A 214 -22.41 14.42 -35.74
CA LYS A 214 -22.34 14.92 -34.37
C LYS A 214 -23.37 14.29 -33.41
N LYS A 215 -24.02 13.18 -33.79
CA LYS A 215 -24.94 12.43 -32.91
C LYS A 215 -24.33 12.16 -31.53
N GLY A 216 -23.05 11.78 -31.48
CA GLY A 216 -22.31 11.57 -30.23
C GLY A 216 -22.17 12.84 -29.39
N GLU A 217 -21.85 13.98 -30.01
CA GLU A 217 -21.70 15.27 -29.30
C GLU A 217 -23.02 15.76 -28.70
N VAL A 218 -24.12 15.57 -29.44
CA VAL A 218 -25.47 15.95 -28.97
C VAL A 218 -25.91 15.06 -27.81
N LEU A 219 -25.72 13.75 -27.91
CA LEU A 219 -25.99 12.82 -26.82
C LEU A 219 -25.15 13.16 -25.57
N GLN A 220 -23.86 13.50 -25.75
CA GLN A 220 -22.98 13.94 -24.67
C GLN A 220 -23.49 15.23 -24.00
N LEU A 221 -23.98 16.19 -24.80
CA LEU A 221 -24.53 17.45 -24.31
C LEU A 221 -25.83 17.23 -23.52
N MET A 222 -26.74 16.40 -24.04
CA MET A 222 -28.00 16.04 -23.37
C MET A 222 -27.74 15.32 -22.04
N ALA A 223 -26.79 14.37 -22.03
CA ALA A 223 -26.38 13.67 -20.82
C ALA A 223 -25.82 14.62 -19.75
N ARG A 224 -25.10 15.69 -20.17
CA ARG A 224 -24.61 16.73 -19.26
C ARG A 224 -25.74 17.61 -18.73
N MET A 225 -26.66 18.06 -19.59
CA MET A 225 -27.78 18.92 -19.18
C MET A 225 -28.77 18.21 -18.24
N MET A 226 -29.00 16.91 -18.45
CA MET A 226 -29.91 16.10 -17.62
C MET A 226 -29.21 15.37 -16.47
N SER A 227 -27.92 15.65 -16.23
CA SER A 227 -27.13 15.05 -15.14
C SER A 227 -27.16 13.51 -15.11
N PHE A 228 -27.01 12.88 -16.28
CA PHE A 228 -26.98 11.41 -16.37
C PHE A 228 -25.83 10.84 -15.54
N THR A 229 -26.12 9.76 -14.81
CA THR A 229 -25.12 8.95 -14.12
C THR A 229 -24.26 8.19 -15.13
N GLU A 230 -23.06 7.76 -14.72
CA GLU A 230 -22.15 6.99 -15.59
C GLU A 230 -22.78 5.69 -16.11
N GLU A 231 -23.67 5.07 -15.33
CA GLU A 231 -24.44 3.91 -15.74
C GLU A 231 -25.44 4.25 -16.86
N GLN A 232 -26.15 5.38 -16.76
CA GLN A 232 -27.06 5.84 -17.81
C GLN A 232 -26.31 6.22 -19.08
N LYS A 233 -25.14 6.86 -18.97
CA LYS A 233 -24.26 7.17 -20.11
C LYS A 233 -23.80 5.90 -20.84
N ARG A 234 -23.44 4.84 -20.11
CA ARG A 234 -23.13 3.53 -20.72
C ARG A 234 -24.33 2.95 -21.46
N ARG A 235 -25.53 3.02 -20.88
CA ARG A 235 -26.77 2.52 -21.50
C ARG A 235 -27.13 3.26 -22.80
N VAL A 236 -26.86 4.56 -22.88
CA VAL A 236 -27.09 5.36 -24.10
C VAL A 236 -25.90 5.41 -25.06
N GLY A 237 -24.87 4.56 -24.85
CA GLY A 237 -23.74 4.44 -25.77
C GLY A 237 -22.69 5.56 -25.71
N LEU A 238 -22.60 6.29 -24.60
CA LEU A 238 -21.62 7.36 -24.35
C LEU A 238 -20.43 6.93 -23.45
N GLY A 239 -20.32 5.65 -23.11
CA GLY A 239 -19.24 5.11 -22.27
C GLY A 239 -17.96 4.76 -23.05
N TYR A 240 -16.81 4.73 -22.35
CA TYR A 240 -15.51 4.32 -22.91
C TYR A 240 -15.58 2.98 -23.66
N PRO A 241 -14.82 2.80 -24.75
CA PRO A 241 -14.75 1.51 -25.44
C PRO A 241 -14.14 0.48 -24.49
N ILE A 242 -14.95 -0.47 -24.03
CA ILE A 242 -14.47 -1.64 -23.30
C ILE A 242 -13.93 -2.61 -24.35
N GLU A 243 -12.63 -2.84 -24.30
CA GLU A 243 -11.91 -3.80 -25.10
C GLU A 243 -12.53 -5.20 -24.89
N GLY A 244 -13.18 -5.72 -25.93
CA GLY A 244 -13.83 -7.05 -25.91
C GLY A 244 -15.32 -7.08 -26.29
N ASN A 245 -16.00 -5.93 -26.38
CA ASN A 245 -17.36 -5.86 -26.93
C ASN A 245 -17.33 -5.19 -28.30
N GLY A 246 -17.65 -5.94 -29.36
CA GLY A 246 -17.67 -5.44 -30.73
C GLY A 246 -18.45 -4.12 -30.84
N GLY A 247 -17.89 -3.15 -31.56
CA GLY A 247 -18.44 -1.81 -31.72
C GLY A 247 -19.94 -1.84 -31.99
N GLY A 248 -20.72 -1.29 -31.06
CA GLY A 248 -22.17 -1.36 -31.08
C GLY A 248 -22.77 -0.46 -30.02
N GLY A 249 -22.66 0.85 -30.21
CA GLY A 249 -23.42 1.81 -29.42
C GLY A 249 -24.92 1.55 -29.53
N LEU A 250 -25.66 1.80 -28.45
CA LEU A 250 -27.14 1.83 -28.36
C LEU A 250 -27.93 0.56 -28.70
N PHE A 251 -27.41 -0.39 -29.47
CA PHE A 251 -28.20 -1.52 -29.98
C PHE A 251 -28.11 -2.80 -29.13
N SER A 252 -27.03 -3.02 -28.35
CA SER A 252 -26.87 -4.29 -27.63
C SER A 252 -27.76 -4.44 -26.39
N SER A 253 -28.15 -3.33 -25.74
CA SER A 253 -29.00 -3.36 -24.54
C SER A 253 -30.50 -3.27 -24.83
N ILE A 254 -30.90 -2.63 -25.94
CA ILE A 254 -32.32 -2.57 -26.33
C ILE A 254 -32.75 -3.88 -27.03
N ILE A 255 -31.82 -4.61 -27.68
CA ILE A 255 -32.09 -5.86 -28.40
C ILE A 255 -31.82 -7.12 -27.54
N GLY A 256 -31.47 -6.98 -26.26
CA GLY A 256 -31.34 -8.15 -25.38
C GLY A 256 -30.29 -9.18 -25.83
N LEU A 257 -29.22 -8.75 -26.52
CA LEU A 257 -28.06 -9.59 -26.81
C LEU A 257 -27.02 -9.47 -25.69
N VAL A 258 -27.48 -9.60 -24.45
CA VAL A 258 -26.62 -9.79 -23.28
C VAL A 258 -26.45 -11.30 -23.10
N ALA A 259 -25.20 -11.77 -23.24
CA ALA A 259 -24.82 -13.11 -22.82
C ALA A 259 -25.14 -13.29 -21.32
N PRO A 260 -25.61 -14.47 -20.90
CA PRO A 260 -26.28 -14.64 -19.61
C PRO A 260 -25.31 -14.41 -18.45
N GLY A 261 -25.53 -13.32 -17.72
CA GLY A 261 -24.99 -13.06 -16.40
C GLY A 261 -26.15 -12.78 -15.44
N GLU A 262 -26.22 -13.56 -14.36
CA GLU A 262 -27.29 -13.66 -13.37
C GLU A 262 -28.04 -12.35 -13.05
N GLY A 263 -29.34 -12.32 -13.36
CA GLY A 263 -30.26 -11.26 -12.92
C GLY A 263 -31.48 -11.15 -13.83
N GLY A 264 -32.61 -11.75 -13.41
CA GLY A 264 -33.78 -11.97 -14.26
C GLY A 264 -34.42 -10.71 -14.89
N SER A 265 -34.65 -10.77 -16.20
CA SER A 265 -35.79 -10.13 -16.88
C SER A 265 -36.16 -10.96 -18.10
N ALA A 266 -37.46 -11.07 -18.37
CA ALA A 266 -38.04 -11.98 -19.37
C ALA A 266 -37.62 -11.60 -20.81
N PRO A 267 -37.49 -12.60 -21.73
CA PRO A 267 -37.16 -12.33 -23.13
C PRO A 267 -38.29 -11.54 -23.80
N VAL A 268 -37.96 -10.39 -24.37
CA VAL A 268 -38.88 -9.56 -25.16
C VAL A 268 -38.94 -10.12 -26.58
N ASP A 269 -40.16 -10.33 -27.07
CA ASP A 269 -40.46 -10.89 -28.39
C ASP A 269 -40.02 -9.94 -29.52
N PRO A 270 -39.13 -10.34 -30.45
CA PRO A 270 -38.59 -9.49 -31.52
C PRO A 270 -39.65 -8.93 -32.48
N SER A 271 -40.86 -9.49 -32.49
CA SER A 271 -41.99 -8.96 -33.27
C SER A 271 -42.52 -7.60 -32.77
N ALA A 272 -42.11 -7.13 -31.59
CA ALA A 272 -42.53 -5.83 -31.04
C ALA A 272 -41.79 -4.61 -31.64
N ILE A 273 -40.69 -4.86 -32.37
CA ILE A 273 -39.76 -3.82 -32.87
C ILE A 273 -39.97 -3.55 -34.36
N GLU A 274 -40.54 -4.51 -35.10
CA GLU A 274 -40.71 -4.40 -36.54
C GLU A 274 -41.86 -3.43 -36.88
N GLY A 275 -41.51 -2.23 -37.35
CA GLY A 275 -42.46 -1.21 -37.82
C GLY A 275 -42.61 0.05 -36.97
N LYS A 276 -41.88 0.19 -35.84
CA LYS A 276 -41.90 1.42 -35.01
C LYS A 276 -40.80 2.40 -35.43
N SER A 277 -41.12 3.69 -35.55
CA SER A 277 -40.13 4.74 -35.83
C SER A 277 -39.22 4.97 -34.61
N PHE A 278 -37.97 5.37 -34.86
CA PHE A 278 -37.01 5.77 -33.82
C PHE A 278 -37.60 6.81 -32.86
N ALA A 279 -38.36 7.77 -33.39
CA ALA A 279 -39.01 8.80 -32.60
C ALA A 279 -40.06 8.19 -31.65
N ASP A 280 -40.79 7.16 -32.08
CA ASP A 280 -41.83 6.52 -31.28
C ASP A 280 -41.21 5.74 -30.11
N MET A 281 -40.13 5.00 -30.37
CA MET A 281 -39.42 4.23 -29.33
C MET A 281 -38.76 5.15 -28.28
N TRP A 282 -38.20 6.28 -28.72
CA TRP A 282 -37.65 7.29 -27.80
C TRP A 282 -38.72 8.00 -26.99
N SER A 283 -39.87 8.29 -27.59
CA SER A 283 -41.01 8.91 -26.91
C SER A 283 -41.57 7.97 -25.84
N GLU A 284 -41.70 6.67 -26.16
CA GLU A 284 -42.17 5.63 -25.25
C GLU A 284 -41.21 5.48 -24.05
N PHE A 285 -39.89 5.49 -24.28
CA PHE A 285 -38.88 5.44 -23.22
C PHE A 285 -38.89 6.69 -22.31
N LEU A 286 -38.99 7.89 -22.89
CA LEU A 286 -39.05 9.13 -22.11
C LEU A 286 -40.33 9.22 -21.27
N LEU A 287 -41.45 8.72 -21.80
CA LEU A 287 -42.72 8.65 -21.07
C LEU A 287 -42.66 7.63 -19.92
N ASP A 288 -42.03 6.49 -20.13
CA ASP A 288 -41.86 5.46 -19.10
C ASP A 288 -40.94 5.94 -17.96
N GLU A 289 -39.82 6.60 -18.27
CA GLU A 289 -38.94 7.18 -17.25
C GLU A 289 -39.57 8.36 -16.50
N ALA A 290 -40.30 9.24 -17.18
CA ALA A 290 -41.03 10.31 -16.51
C ALA A 290 -42.10 9.79 -15.54
N SER A 291 -42.63 8.59 -15.79
CA SER A 291 -43.62 7.94 -14.91
C SER A 291 -42.99 7.25 -13.69
N LYS A 292 -41.73 6.82 -13.77
CA LYS A 292 -40.96 6.20 -12.68
C LYS A 292 -40.39 7.20 -11.68
N GLY A 293 -40.37 8.49 -12.03
CA GLY A 293 -39.96 9.60 -11.16
C GLY A 293 -41.03 10.12 -10.17
N LYS A 294 -42.09 9.34 -9.89
CA LYS A 294 -43.11 9.65 -8.87
C LYS A 294 -43.11 8.64 -7.73
#